data_AF-A0A1F3G8J7-F1
#
_entry.id   AF-A0A1F3G8J7-F1
#
_cell.length_a   1.000
_cell.length_b   1.000
_cell.length_c   1.000
_cell.angle_alpha   90.00
_cell.angle_beta   90.00
_cell.angle_gamma   90.00
#
_symmetry.space_group_name_H-M   'P 1'
#
loop_
_entity.id
_entity.type
_entity.pdbx_description
1 polymer ?
#
loop_
_entity_poly.entity_id
_entity_poly.type
_entity_poly.pdbx_seq_one_letter_code
_entity_poly.pdbx_strand_id
1 'polypeptide(L)'
;MISGSTCISSLDINYAFPLYIFRKTRDTSSEPMMLGEDNDTSGIVSEPTFVYKGINYKPNLDHRIVSKIENCLGISFIVEHIKLDNNKFSEIDILDYIYAVLHSPTYREKYKEFLKIDFPRVPYPKDVNTFWQLVKLGGEIRQIHLLESPTVEKYITQYPVDGNNMVTKLNYQNGKVYINETQYFDNVPEIAWNFYIGGYQPAQKWLKDRKGRELNYEDILHYQKIIVALSETDRIMKEIDKIEIV
;
A
#
# COMPACT_ATOMS: atom_id res chain seq x y z
N MET A 1 11.35 9.41 -7.99
CA MET A 1 9.93 9.28 -8.37
C MET A 1 9.06 9.99 -7.34
N ILE A 2 9.24 9.73 -6.05
CA ILE A 2 8.62 10.46 -4.93
C ILE A 2 9.74 10.92 -3.97
N SER A 3 9.62 12.11 -3.37
CA SER A 3 10.57 12.55 -2.32
C SER A 3 10.28 11.83 -1.00
N GLY A 4 11.28 11.18 -0.41
CA GLY A 4 11.16 10.48 0.87
C GLY A 4 11.24 11.43 2.07
N SER A 5 10.68 11.00 3.21
CA SER A 5 10.89 11.60 4.54
C SER A 5 11.37 10.53 5.51
N THR A 6 12.35 10.86 6.33
CA THR A 6 12.88 9.95 7.35
C THR A 6 11.94 9.89 8.54
N CYS A 7 11.44 8.70 8.85
CA CYS A 7 10.67 8.44 10.06
C CYS A 7 11.56 7.66 11.03
N ILE A 8 11.81 8.24 12.21
CA ILE A 8 12.55 7.57 13.28
C ILE A 8 11.52 6.82 14.13
N SER A 9 11.43 5.51 13.97
CA SER A 9 10.82 4.61 14.96
C SER A 9 11.88 3.62 15.42
N SER A 10 11.94 3.37 16.72
CA SER A 10 13.01 2.64 17.42
C SER A 10 13.54 1.41 16.65
N LEU A 11 14.83 1.50 16.29
CA LEU A 11 15.76 0.48 15.79
C LEU A 11 16.00 0.37 14.27
N ASP A 12 15.25 1.06 13.39
CA ASP A 12 15.58 1.13 11.95
C ASP A 12 15.25 2.52 11.34
N ILE A 13 16.00 2.94 10.32
CA ILE A 13 15.69 4.13 9.52
C ILE A 13 14.58 3.75 8.54
N ASN A 14 13.35 4.17 8.80
CA ASN A 14 12.23 3.98 7.89
C ASN A 14 12.07 5.19 6.97
N TYR A 15 11.87 4.93 5.68
CA TYR A 15 11.59 5.96 4.68
C TYR A 15 10.12 5.91 4.27
N ALA A 16 9.41 7.01 4.45
CA ALA A 16 8.05 7.17 3.95
C ALA A 16 8.07 8.01 2.66
N PHE A 17 7.33 7.56 1.65
CA PHE A 17 7.15 8.25 0.38
C PHE A 17 5.71 8.77 0.29
N PRO A 18 5.37 9.92 0.90
CA PRO A 18 4.00 10.40 0.94
C PRO A 18 3.53 10.77 -0.46
N LEU A 19 2.29 10.40 -0.80
CA LEU A 19 1.68 10.72 -2.10
C LEU A 19 1.45 12.23 -2.26
N TYR A 20 1.16 12.94 -1.18
CA TYR A 20 0.91 14.38 -1.18
C TYR A 20 1.81 15.11 -0.18
N ILE A 21 2.21 16.34 -0.53
CA ILE A 21 2.87 17.28 0.39
C ILE A 21 1.86 18.36 0.76
N PHE A 22 1.67 18.54 2.07
CA PHE A 22 0.82 19.59 2.62
C PHE A 22 1.67 20.82 2.98
N ARG A 23 1.21 22.00 2.60
CA ARG A 23 1.81 23.29 2.96
C ARG A 23 0.81 24.08 3.79
N LYS A 24 1.21 24.44 5.01
CA LYS A 24 0.45 25.38 5.83
C LYS A 24 0.55 26.77 5.19
N THR A 25 -0.58 27.34 4.80
CA THR A 25 -0.68 28.74 4.43
C THR A 25 -0.36 29.59 5.65
N ARG A 26 0.54 30.57 5.50
CA ARG A 26 0.80 31.58 6.52
C ARG A 26 -0.27 32.69 6.44
N ASP A 27 -1.54 32.34 6.49
CA ASP A 27 -2.60 33.35 6.57
C ASP A 27 -3.66 32.93 7.59
N THR A 28 -3.62 33.63 8.72
CA THR A 28 -4.68 33.69 9.73
C THR A 28 -5.62 34.84 9.39
N SER A 29 -6.43 34.71 8.32
CA SER A 29 -7.63 35.55 8.15
C SER A 29 -8.51 35.10 6.97
N SER A 30 -9.79 34.87 7.30
CA SER A 30 -11.01 34.99 6.45
C SER A 30 -11.31 33.96 5.34
N GLU A 31 -12.32 33.13 5.65
CA GLU A 31 -13.42 32.52 4.85
C GLU A 31 -13.18 31.80 3.50
N PRO A 32 -13.95 30.71 3.21
CA PRO A 32 -13.81 29.94 1.97
C PRO A 32 -14.41 30.68 0.77
N MET A 33 -13.57 31.00 -0.21
CA MET A 33 -13.98 31.58 -1.49
C MET A 33 -14.35 30.48 -2.49
N MET A 34 -15.58 30.56 -3.03
CA MET A 34 -16.09 29.69 -4.10
C MET A 34 -15.40 29.96 -5.43
N LEU A 35 -15.35 28.92 -6.27
CA LEU A 35 -14.73 28.87 -7.60
C LEU A 35 -15.16 30.05 -8.49
N GLY A 36 -14.18 30.80 -8.98
CA GLY A 36 -14.31 31.68 -10.14
C GLY A 36 -13.37 31.20 -11.24
N GLU A 37 -13.91 30.95 -12.43
CA GLU A 37 -13.14 30.92 -13.67
C GLU A 37 -12.50 32.29 -13.87
N ASP A 38 -11.21 32.35 -14.20
CA ASP A 38 -10.69 33.49 -14.95
C ASP A 38 -9.47 33.13 -15.79
N ASN A 39 -9.53 33.66 -17.01
CA ASN A 39 -8.55 33.61 -18.07
C ASN A 39 -7.32 34.47 -17.75
N ASP A 40 -6.24 34.15 -18.46
CA ASP A 40 -5.20 35.05 -18.96
C ASP A 40 -3.77 34.91 -18.36
N THR A 41 -2.86 35.30 -19.23
CA THR A 41 -1.54 34.78 -19.57
C THR A 41 -0.40 35.35 -18.72
N SER A 42 0.40 34.48 -18.11
CA SER A 42 1.84 34.72 -17.89
C SER A 42 2.57 33.40 -17.60
N GLY A 43 3.66 33.17 -18.32
CA GLY A 43 4.41 31.92 -18.36
C GLY A 43 5.22 31.62 -17.09
N ILE A 44 4.53 31.26 -16.01
CA ILE A 44 5.08 30.46 -14.92
C ILE A 44 4.12 29.28 -14.78
N VAL A 45 4.55 28.08 -15.17
CA VAL A 45 3.76 26.85 -14.94
C VAL A 45 3.72 26.63 -13.43
N SER A 46 2.72 27.20 -12.77
CA SER A 46 2.43 26.93 -11.38
C SER A 46 1.92 25.49 -11.30
N GLU A 47 2.63 24.65 -10.54
CA GLU A 47 2.15 23.28 -10.27
C GLU A 47 0.80 23.38 -9.55
N PRO A 48 -0.21 22.59 -9.94
CA PRO A 48 -1.56 22.69 -9.39
C PRO A 48 -1.54 22.43 -7.87
N THR A 49 -2.15 23.35 -7.12
CA THR A 49 -2.26 23.30 -5.66
C THR A 49 -3.73 23.14 -5.29
N PHE A 50 -4.05 22.13 -4.47
CA PHE A 50 -5.42 21.78 -4.09
C PHE A 50 -5.68 22.14 -2.63
N VAL A 51 -6.92 22.44 -2.26
CA VAL A 51 -7.28 22.85 -0.90
C VAL A 51 -8.17 21.80 -0.24
N TYR A 52 -7.72 21.22 0.88
CA TYR A 52 -8.55 20.37 1.73
C TYR A 52 -8.59 20.94 3.15
N LYS A 53 -9.80 21.26 3.66
CA LYS A 53 -10.00 21.89 4.98
C LYS A 53 -9.09 23.10 5.24
N GLY A 54 -8.90 23.95 4.22
CA GLY A 54 -8.03 25.14 4.30
C GLY A 54 -6.53 24.87 4.23
N ILE A 55 -6.11 23.63 3.94
CA ILE A 55 -4.71 23.24 3.80
C ILE A 55 -4.42 22.98 2.32
N ASN A 56 -3.39 23.64 1.81
CA ASN A 56 -2.89 23.44 0.46
C ASN A 56 -2.11 22.12 0.37
N TYR A 57 -2.43 21.28 -0.61
CA TYR A 57 -1.70 20.05 -0.90
C TYR A 57 -1.38 19.92 -2.39
N LYS A 58 -0.32 19.17 -2.70
CA LYS A 58 0.04 18.82 -4.07
C LYS A 58 0.61 17.40 -4.14
N PRO A 59 0.48 16.68 -5.26
CA PRO A 59 1.15 15.40 -5.46
C PRO A 59 2.67 15.53 -5.29
N ASN A 60 3.29 14.57 -4.62
CA ASN A 60 4.72 14.48 -4.40
C ASN A 60 5.41 13.71 -5.53
N LEU A 61 5.15 14.11 -6.77
CA LEU A 61 5.66 13.47 -7.97
C LEU A 61 6.56 14.45 -8.74
N ASP A 62 7.70 13.96 -9.22
CA ASP A 62 8.57 14.76 -10.09
C ASP A 62 7.94 14.90 -11.48
N HIS A 63 7.56 16.11 -11.88
CA HIS A 63 6.91 16.38 -13.17
C HIS A 63 7.71 15.85 -14.36
N ARG A 64 9.05 15.82 -14.29
CA ARG A 64 9.90 15.31 -15.37
C ARG A 64 9.76 13.80 -15.55
N ILE A 65 9.48 13.09 -14.45
CA ILE A 65 9.22 11.64 -14.47
C ILE A 65 7.80 11.39 -14.96
N VAL A 66 6.83 12.18 -14.50
CA VAL A 66 5.44 12.10 -14.97
C VAL A 66 5.38 12.29 -16.48
N SER A 67 6.02 13.32 -17.03
CA SER A 67 6.05 13.54 -18.48
C SER A 67 6.75 12.43 -19.26
N LYS A 68 7.72 11.73 -18.67
CA LYS A 68 8.29 10.52 -19.29
C LYS A 68 7.28 9.39 -19.35
N ILE A 69 6.51 9.18 -18.28
CA ILE A 69 5.44 8.18 -18.24
C ILE A 69 4.36 8.52 -19.26
N GLU A 70 3.92 9.78 -19.34
CA GLU A 70 2.96 10.24 -20.37
C GLU A 70 3.46 9.89 -21.79
N ASN A 71 4.72 10.19 -22.09
CA ASN A 71 5.33 9.88 -23.38
C ASN A 71 5.43 8.37 -23.65
N CYS A 72 5.73 7.55 -22.64
CA CYS A 72 5.78 6.09 -22.77
C CYS A 72 4.39 5.50 -23.04
N LEU A 73 3.35 6.05 -22.42
CA LEU A 73 2.00 5.48 -22.46
C LEU A 73 1.11 6.07 -23.56
N GLY A 74 1.40 7.29 -24.05
CA GLY A 74 0.55 8.02 -24.98
C GLY A 74 -0.77 8.52 -24.37
N ILE A 75 -0.84 8.62 -23.04
CA ILE A 75 -1.99 9.11 -22.27
C ILE A 75 -1.56 10.23 -21.32
N SER A 76 -2.50 11.09 -20.91
CA SER A 76 -2.19 12.30 -20.14
C SER A 76 -2.36 12.13 -18.64
N PHE A 77 -1.53 12.82 -17.87
CA PHE A 77 -1.61 12.87 -16.42
C PHE A 77 -2.66 13.87 -15.94
N ILE A 78 -3.47 13.50 -14.95
CA ILE A 78 -4.41 14.38 -14.25
C ILE A 78 -4.25 14.22 -12.74
N VAL A 79 -4.51 15.29 -11.97
CA VAL A 79 -4.40 15.24 -10.50
C VAL A 79 -5.71 14.89 -9.80
N GLU A 80 -6.79 14.71 -10.57
CA GLU A 80 -8.10 14.37 -10.01
C GLU A 80 -8.45 12.91 -10.30
N HIS A 81 -8.96 12.21 -9.28
CA HIS A 81 -9.42 10.81 -9.35
C HIS A 81 -10.67 10.60 -10.21
N ILE A 82 -11.11 11.64 -10.94
CA ILE A 82 -12.30 11.55 -11.78
C ILE A 82 -11.92 10.78 -13.06
N LYS A 83 -12.09 9.46 -13.01
CA LYS A 83 -11.99 8.57 -14.17
C LYS A 83 -13.12 8.89 -15.17
N LEU A 84 -12.93 9.92 -15.96
CA LEU A 84 -13.83 10.30 -17.05
C LEU A 84 -13.43 9.68 -18.40
N ASP A 85 -12.18 9.22 -18.53
CA ASP A 85 -11.62 8.80 -19.82
C ASP A 85 -10.50 7.74 -19.62
N ASN A 86 -10.42 6.75 -20.52
CA ASN A 86 -9.37 5.72 -20.53
C ASN A 86 -8.01 6.27 -20.99
N ASN A 87 -7.98 7.49 -21.56
CA ASN A 87 -6.77 8.16 -22.02
C ASN A 87 -6.11 9.05 -20.96
N LYS A 88 -6.41 8.85 -19.68
CA LYS A 88 -5.85 9.63 -18.56
C LYS A 88 -5.48 8.73 -17.38
N PHE A 89 -4.44 9.11 -16.64
CA PHE A 89 -4.02 8.47 -15.40
C PHE A 89 -3.71 9.51 -14.31
N SER A 90 -3.82 9.13 -13.05
CA SER A 90 -3.56 10.04 -11.92
C SER A 90 -2.42 9.60 -11.01
N GLU A 91 -2.17 10.38 -9.97
CA GLU A 91 -1.12 10.12 -8.98
C GLU A 91 -1.34 8.79 -8.24
N ILE A 92 -2.60 8.38 -8.07
CA ILE A 92 -2.95 7.12 -7.42
C ILE A 92 -2.60 5.93 -8.29
N ASP A 93 -2.75 6.07 -9.62
CA ASP A 93 -2.39 5.05 -10.58
C ASP A 93 -0.87 4.89 -10.64
N ILE A 94 -0.10 5.98 -10.58
CA ILE A 94 1.38 5.90 -10.45
C ILE A 94 1.76 5.18 -9.15
N LEU A 95 1.12 5.51 -8.03
CA LEU A 95 1.39 4.84 -6.75
C LEU A 95 1.10 3.34 -6.85
N ASP A 96 -0.02 2.96 -7.45
CA ASP A 96 -0.40 1.55 -7.62
C ASP A 96 0.54 0.80 -8.56
N TYR A 97 0.95 1.42 -9.66
CA TYR A 97 1.97 0.86 -10.54
C TYR A 97 3.28 0.58 -9.79
N ILE A 98 3.78 1.56 -9.02
CA ILE A 98 4.96 1.38 -8.16
C ILE A 98 4.73 0.23 -7.19
N TYR A 99 3.55 0.19 -6.56
CA TYR A 99 3.21 -0.82 -5.57
C TYR A 99 3.26 -2.22 -6.16
N ALA A 100 2.70 -2.42 -7.36
CA ALA A 100 2.75 -3.69 -8.06
C ALA A 100 4.19 -4.11 -8.37
N VAL A 101 4.99 -3.22 -8.95
CA VAL A 101 6.38 -3.54 -9.30
C VAL A 101 7.21 -3.92 -8.07
N LEU A 102 7.07 -3.16 -6.98
CA LEU A 102 7.77 -3.46 -5.73
C LEU A 102 7.26 -4.73 -5.04
N HIS A 103 6.12 -5.29 -5.46
CA HIS A 103 5.59 -6.56 -4.99
C HIS A 103 5.88 -7.74 -5.92
N SER A 104 6.43 -7.53 -7.11
CA SER A 104 6.88 -8.63 -7.99
C SER A 104 8.02 -9.43 -7.35
N PRO A 105 7.85 -10.75 -7.08
CA PRO A 105 8.96 -11.61 -6.67
C PRO A 105 10.13 -11.60 -7.66
N THR A 106 9.84 -11.64 -8.97
CA THR A 106 10.87 -11.61 -10.02
C THR A 106 11.69 -10.32 -9.99
N TYR A 107 11.04 -9.15 -9.83
CA TYR A 107 11.74 -7.87 -9.66
C TYR A 107 12.61 -7.88 -8.39
N ARG A 108 12.06 -8.32 -7.25
CA ARG A 108 12.78 -8.37 -5.97
C ARG A 108 14.01 -9.25 -6.04
N GLU A 109 13.94 -10.40 -6.69
CA GLU A 109 15.09 -11.29 -6.82
C GLU A 109 16.13 -10.72 -7.79
N LYS A 110 15.71 -10.19 -8.95
CA LYS A 110 16.60 -9.59 -9.96
C LYS A 110 17.42 -8.41 -9.41
N TYR A 111 16.84 -7.59 -8.53
CA TYR A 111 17.49 -6.39 -7.99
C TYR A 111 17.89 -6.51 -6.52
N LYS A 112 17.84 -7.72 -5.93
CA LYS A 112 18.04 -7.99 -4.49
C LYS A 112 19.27 -7.32 -3.88
N GLU A 113 20.42 -7.40 -4.55
CA GLU A 113 21.67 -6.81 -4.04
C GLU A 113 21.63 -5.27 -4.06
N PHE A 114 20.97 -4.67 -5.05
CA PHE A 114 20.79 -3.21 -5.11
C PHE A 114 19.78 -2.72 -4.06
N LEU A 115 18.69 -3.46 -3.87
CA LEU A 115 17.64 -3.15 -2.89
C LEU A 115 18.14 -3.14 -1.44
N LYS A 116 19.27 -3.83 -1.15
CA LYS A 116 19.92 -3.80 0.17
C LYS A 116 20.75 -2.54 0.42
N ILE A 117 21.17 -1.84 -0.64
CA ILE A 117 22.21 -0.81 -0.57
C ILE A 117 21.65 0.59 -0.90
N ASP A 118 20.65 0.68 -1.78
CA ASP A 118 20.08 1.95 -2.26
C ASP A 118 18.56 1.84 -2.46
N PHE A 119 17.90 2.98 -2.70
CA PHE A 119 16.47 3.04 -2.97
C PHE A 119 16.08 2.23 -4.21
N PRO A 120 14.91 1.58 -4.19
CA PRO A 120 14.41 0.84 -5.34
C PRO A 120 14.23 1.74 -6.56
N ARG A 121 14.67 1.25 -7.72
CA ARG A 121 14.49 1.92 -9.01
C ARG A 121 13.39 1.22 -9.79
N VAL A 122 12.25 1.89 -9.93
CA VAL A 122 11.10 1.36 -10.66
C VAL A 122 11.29 1.62 -12.16
N PRO A 123 11.21 0.59 -13.03
CA PRO A 123 11.25 0.75 -14.48
C PRO A 123 10.05 1.56 -14.98
N TYR A 124 10.23 2.26 -16.10
CA TYR A 124 9.11 2.90 -16.77
C TYR A 124 8.18 1.83 -17.37
N PRO A 125 6.87 2.11 -17.44
CA PRO A 125 5.93 1.18 -18.07
C PRO A 125 6.31 0.91 -19.53
N LYS A 126 6.20 -0.36 -19.96
CA LYS A 126 6.48 -0.77 -21.35
C LYS A 126 5.44 -0.24 -22.32
N ASP A 127 4.17 -0.40 -21.96
CA ASP A 127 3.01 -0.02 -22.75
C ASP A 127 1.78 0.21 -21.86
N VAL A 128 0.74 0.81 -22.43
CA VAL A 128 -0.50 1.17 -21.74
C VAL A 128 -1.26 -0.03 -21.17
N ASN A 129 -1.23 -1.19 -21.83
CA ASN A 129 -1.95 -2.37 -21.34
C ASN A 129 -1.24 -2.95 -20.13
N THR A 130 0.07 -3.13 -20.22
CA THR A 130 0.90 -3.61 -19.10
C THR A 130 0.80 -2.67 -17.90
N PHE A 131 0.81 -1.35 -18.14
CA PHE A 131 0.62 -0.34 -17.10
C PHE A 131 -0.70 -0.56 -16.35
N TRP A 132 -1.83 -0.60 -17.05
CA TRP A 132 -3.13 -0.73 -16.39
C TRP A 132 -3.35 -2.08 -15.70
N GLN A 133 -2.76 -3.17 -16.21
CA GLN A 133 -2.79 -4.45 -15.52
C GLN A 133 -2.04 -4.37 -14.17
N LEU A 134 -0.86 -3.76 -14.16
CA LEU A 134 -0.07 -3.57 -12.94
C LEU A 134 -0.74 -2.58 -11.98
N VAL A 135 -1.30 -1.47 -12.47
CA VAL A 135 -2.07 -0.52 -11.65
C VAL A 135 -3.23 -1.23 -10.96
N LYS A 136 -3.97 -2.09 -11.68
CA LYS A 136 -5.07 -2.85 -11.09
C LYS A 136 -4.59 -3.73 -9.94
N LEU A 137 -3.56 -4.55 -10.17
CA LEU A 137 -3.04 -5.47 -9.15
C LEU A 137 -2.41 -4.72 -7.97
N GLY A 138 -1.67 -3.64 -8.23
CA GLY A 138 -1.09 -2.80 -7.19
C GLY A 138 -2.15 -2.12 -6.32
N GLY A 139 -3.23 -1.63 -6.94
CA GLY A 139 -4.38 -1.07 -6.26
C GLY A 139 -5.14 -2.09 -5.41
N GLU A 140 -5.23 -3.34 -5.85
CA GLU A 140 -5.75 -4.45 -5.05
C GLU A 140 -4.88 -4.68 -3.80
N ILE A 141 -3.56 -4.81 -3.94
CA ILE A 141 -2.66 -5.00 -2.79
C ILE A 141 -2.75 -3.80 -1.83
N ARG A 142 -2.75 -2.55 -2.33
CA ARG A 142 -2.84 -1.36 -1.48
C ARG A 142 -4.11 -1.38 -0.62
N GLN A 143 -5.27 -1.63 -1.23
CA GLN A 143 -6.55 -1.69 -0.50
C GLN A 143 -6.59 -2.85 0.50
N ILE A 144 -5.99 -3.98 0.15
CA ILE A 144 -5.86 -5.13 1.06
C ILE A 144 -4.98 -4.79 2.26
N HIS A 145 -3.84 -4.13 2.06
CA HIS A 145 -2.94 -3.73 3.14
C HIS A 145 -3.51 -2.62 4.03
N LEU A 146 -4.42 -1.79 3.52
CA LEU A 146 -5.20 -0.84 4.31
C LEU A 146 -6.40 -1.48 5.02
N LEU A 147 -6.69 -2.76 4.76
CA LEU A 147 -7.89 -3.47 5.22
C LEU A 147 -9.21 -2.80 4.76
N GLU A 148 -9.17 -2.09 3.64
CA GLU A 148 -10.33 -1.39 3.04
C GLU A 148 -11.03 -2.23 1.97
N SER A 149 -10.34 -3.26 1.44
CA SER A 149 -10.93 -4.16 0.44
C SER A 149 -11.99 -5.08 1.05
N PRO A 150 -13.20 -5.21 0.46
CA PRO A 150 -14.19 -6.20 0.90
C PRO A 150 -13.68 -7.65 0.91
N THR A 151 -12.59 -7.93 0.19
CA THR A 151 -11.95 -9.25 0.19
C THR A 151 -11.46 -9.65 1.59
N VAL A 152 -10.96 -8.71 2.41
CA VAL A 152 -10.45 -9.06 3.75
C VAL A 152 -11.54 -9.49 4.73
N GLU A 153 -12.81 -9.21 4.43
CA GLU A 153 -13.97 -9.66 5.22
C GLU A 153 -14.39 -11.10 4.89
N LYS A 154 -13.80 -11.72 3.86
CA LYS A 154 -14.05 -13.12 3.48
C LYS A 154 -13.08 -14.02 4.24
N TYR A 155 -13.33 -14.21 5.54
CA TYR A 155 -12.43 -14.97 6.40
C TYR A 155 -12.21 -16.39 5.90
N ILE A 156 -10.94 -16.78 5.80
CA ILE A 156 -10.51 -18.14 5.45
C ILE A 156 -10.18 -18.99 6.68
N THR A 157 -10.17 -18.37 7.86
CA THR A 157 -9.84 -18.99 9.15
C THR A 157 -11.07 -19.12 10.03
N GLN A 158 -10.98 -19.94 11.06
CA GLN A 158 -12.01 -20.08 12.09
C GLN A 158 -11.40 -19.90 13.48
N TYR A 159 -12.21 -19.56 14.48
CA TYR A 159 -11.80 -19.50 15.88
C TYR A 159 -12.81 -20.29 16.74
N PRO A 160 -12.73 -21.64 16.74
CA PRO A 160 -13.85 -22.50 17.16
C PRO A 160 -13.89 -22.84 18.64
N VAL A 161 -12.85 -22.50 19.43
CA VAL A 161 -12.73 -22.94 20.83
C VAL A 161 -12.96 -21.77 21.77
N ASP A 162 -14.05 -21.86 22.55
CA ASP A 162 -14.36 -20.91 23.63
C ASP A 162 -13.35 -21.00 24.78
N GLY A 163 -13.16 -19.88 25.49
CA GLY A 163 -12.21 -19.80 26.59
C GLY A 163 -11.94 -18.35 26.99
N ASN A 164 -10.80 -18.13 27.65
CA ASN A 164 -10.42 -16.82 28.17
C ASN A 164 -9.70 -15.92 27.15
N ASN A 165 -9.44 -16.42 25.94
CA ASN A 165 -8.76 -15.73 24.85
C ASN A 165 -7.39 -15.13 25.22
N MET A 166 -6.74 -15.67 26.27
CA MET A 166 -5.46 -15.18 26.75
C MET A 166 -4.34 -15.70 25.87
N VAL A 167 -3.55 -14.79 25.28
CA VAL A 167 -2.36 -15.15 24.50
C VAL A 167 -1.22 -15.47 25.45
N THR A 168 -0.80 -16.74 25.52
CA THR A 168 0.26 -17.21 26.43
C THR A 168 1.45 -17.78 25.67
N LYS A 169 1.21 -18.84 24.90
CA LYS A 169 2.22 -19.57 24.15
C LYS A 169 1.70 -19.84 22.75
N LEU A 170 2.41 -19.28 21.77
CA LEU A 170 2.10 -19.50 20.37
C LEU A 170 2.67 -20.83 19.90
N ASN A 171 1.86 -21.59 19.16
CA ASN A 171 2.32 -22.79 18.48
C ASN A 171 1.58 -22.91 17.14
N TYR A 172 2.33 -23.12 16.05
CA TYR A 172 1.74 -23.38 14.74
C TYR A 172 1.93 -24.84 14.38
N GLN A 173 0.84 -25.56 14.16
CA GLN A 173 0.86 -26.96 13.78
C GLN A 173 -0.37 -27.31 12.95
N ASN A 174 -0.18 -28.01 11.83
CA ASN A 174 -1.26 -28.54 10.98
C ASN A 174 -2.33 -27.49 10.60
N GLY A 175 -1.91 -26.28 10.20
CA GLY A 175 -2.84 -25.19 9.85
C GLY A 175 -3.48 -24.48 11.04
N LYS A 176 -3.11 -24.83 12.28
CA LYS A 176 -3.65 -24.22 13.50
C LYS A 176 -2.63 -23.33 14.18
N VAL A 177 -3.00 -22.07 14.45
CA VAL A 177 -2.23 -21.15 15.28
C VAL A 177 -2.83 -21.12 16.67
N TYR A 178 -2.23 -21.87 17.59
CA TYR A 178 -2.59 -21.85 19.00
C TYR A 178 -2.14 -20.54 19.63
N ILE A 179 -3.03 -19.91 20.40
CA ILE A 179 -2.70 -18.74 21.24
C ILE A 179 -2.40 -19.15 22.68
N ASN A 180 -2.88 -20.31 23.10
CA ASN A 180 -2.65 -20.97 24.38
C ASN A 180 -2.79 -22.50 24.22
N GLU A 181 -2.92 -23.25 25.31
CA GLU A 181 -2.96 -24.73 25.27
C GLU A 181 -4.22 -25.29 24.56
N THR A 182 -5.32 -24.54 24.52
CA THR A 182 -6.62 -25.04 24.05
C THR A 182 -7.17 -24.27 22.85
N GLN A 183 -6.99 -22.95 22.80
CA GLN A 183 -7.59 -22.06 21.82
C GLN A 183 -6.64 -21.76 20.66
N TYR A 184 -7.20 -21.76 19.44
CA TYR A 184 -6.44 -21.58 18.21
C TYR A 184 -7.28 -20.96 17.09
N PHE A 185 -6.59 -20.29 16.16
CA PHE A 185 -7.11 -20.00 14.83
C PHE A 185 -6.90 -21.22 13.93
N ASP A 186 -7.97 -21.73 13.33
CA ASP A 186 -7.94 -22.87 12.41
C ASP A 186 -7.84 -22.41 10.94
N ASN A 187 -7.42 -23.31 10.06
CA ASN A 187 -7.24 -23.09 8.62
C ASN A 187 -6.32 -21.91 8.26
N VAL A 188 -5.29 -21.63 9.07
CA VAL A 188 -4.30 -20.60 8.78
C VAL A 188 -3.30 -21.13 7.74
N PRO A 189 -3.24 -20.57 6.52
CA PRO A 189 -2.30 -21.00 5.51
C PRO A 189 -0.85 -20.79 5.97
N GLU A 190 0.01 -21.78 5.72
CA GLU A 190 1.43 -21.70 6.08
C GLU A 190 2.12 -20.51 5.41
N ILE A 191 1.73 -20.19 4.18
CA ILE A 191 2.24 -19.03 3.46
C ILE A 191 1.96 -17.72 4.20
N ALA A 192 0.77 -17.56 4.80
CA ALA A 192 0.42 -16.37 5.58
C ALA A 192 1.16 -16.34 6.92
N TRP A 193 1.30 -17.49 7.58
CA TRP A 193 2.04 -17.60 8.85
C TRP A 193 3.53 -17.26 8.70
N ASN A 194 4.12 -17.67 7.58
CA ASN A 194 5.54 -17.48 7.29
C ASN A 194 5.84 -16.24 6.42
N PHE A 195 4.84 -15.48 6.00
CA PHE A 195 5.00 -14.33 5.11
C PHE A 195 5.88 -13.24 5.75
N TYR A 196 6.88 -12.76 5.03
CA TYR A 196 7.78 -11.70 5.50
C TYR A 196 7.42 -10.33 4.92
N ILE A 197 7.39 -9.33 5.81
CA ILE A 197 7.40 -7.91 5.45
C ILE A 197 8.58 -7.28 6.18
N GLY A 198 9.64 -6.93 5.44
CA GLY A 198 10.92 -6.55 6.03
C GLY A 198 11.49 -7.68 6.89
N GLY A 199 11.94 -7.35 8.10
CA GLY A 199 12.46 -8.32 9.06
C GLY A 199 11.41 -9.09 9.89
N TYR A 200 10.12 -8.85 9.66
CA TYR A 200 9.05 -9.38 10.50
C TYR A 200 8.07 -10.27 9.75
N GLN A 201 7.46 -11.20 10.49
CA GLN A 201 6.34 -12.02 10.02
C GLN A 201 5.06 -11.48 10.67
N PRO A 202 4.21 -10.73 9.93
CA PRO A 202 3.10 -9.99 10.53
C PRO A 202 2.12 -10.87 11.31
N ALA A 203 1.76 -12.04 10.77
CA ALA A 203 0.88 -13.00 11.43
C ALA A 203 1.42 -13.48 12.78
N GLN A 204 2.74 -13.64 12.90
CA GLN A 204 3.35 -14.03 14.18
C GLN A 204 3.53 -12.84 15.11
N LYS A 205 4.03 -11.72 14.58
CA LYS A 205 4.36 -10.53 15.36
C LYS A 205 3.12 -9.96 16.04
N TRP A 206 1.98 -9.90 15.34
CA TRP A 206 0.75 -9.35 15.87
C TRP A 206 0.27 -10.07 17.14
N LEU A 207 0.40 -11.41 17.17
CA LEU A 207 0.09 -12.23 18.35
C LEU A 207 1.17 -12.12 19.42
N LYS A 208 2.46 -12.12 19.04
CA LYS A 208 3.58 -11.97 20.00
C LYS A 208 3.48 -10.66 20.79
N ASP A 209 3.12 -9.57 20.12
CA ASP A 209 2.94 -8.24 20.74
C ASP A 209 1.74 -8.17 21.71
N ARG A 210 0.88 -9.19 21.70
CA ARG A 210 -0.30 -9.34 22.58
C ARG A 210 -0.11 -10.43 23.65
N LYS A 211 1.09 -10.98 23.81
CA LYS A 211 1.37 -11.96 24.87
C LYS A 211 1.02 -11.38 26.25
N GLY A 212 0.25 -12.15 27.03
CA GLY A 212 -0.27 -11.74 28.34
C GLY A 212 -1.53 -10.88 28.28
N ARG A 213 -2.17 -10.75 27.12
CA ARG A 213 -3.42 -10.02 26.93
C ARG A 213 -4.53 -10.95 26.42
N GLU A 214 -5.75 -10.61 26.77
CA GLU A 214 -6.97 -11.22 26.23
C GLU A 214 -7.29 -10.63 24.85
N LEU A 215 -7.62 -11.49 23.89
CA LEU A 215 -8.16 -11.07 22.59
C LEU A 215 -9.67 -10.86 22.72
N ASN A 216 -10.13 -9.63 22.50
CA ASN A 216 -11.56 -9.36 22.36
C ASN A 216 -12.07 -9.78 20.96
N TYR A 217 -13.37 -9.65 20.75
CA TYR A 217 -14.02 -10.00 19.48
C TYR A 217 -13.40 -9.26 18.27
N GLU A 218 -13.14 -7.95 18.40
CA GLU A 218 -12.54 -7.15 17.33
C GLU A 218 -11.09 -7.57 17.04
N ASP A 219 -10.31 -7.91 18.06
CA ASP A 219 -8.96 -8.45 17.92
C ASP A 219 -8.97 -9.77 17.13
N ILE A 220 -9.92 -10.68 17.43
CA ILE A 220 -10.08 -11.94 16.72
C ILE A 220 -10.39 -11.66 15.23
N LEU A 221 -11.42 -10.86 14.94
CA LEU A 221 -11.78 -10.51 13.56
C LEU A 221 -10.63 -9.83 12.83
N HIS A 222 -9.95 -8.89 13.47
CA HIS A 222 -8.82 -8.17 12.90
C HIS A 222 -7.67 -9.12 12.56
N TYR A 223 -7.37 -10.10 13.42
CA TYR A 223 -6.36 -11.11 13.10
C TYR A 223 -6.75 -11.95 11.90
N GLN A 224 -8.03 -12.33 11.77
CA GLN A 224 -8.51 -13.06 10.59
C GLN A 224 -8.35 -12.23 9.31
N LYS A 225 -8.64 -10.91 9.34
CA LYS A 225 -8.38 -9.99 8.23
C LYS A 225 -6.90 -9.96 7.84
N ILE A 226 -5.98 -9.95 8.81
CA ILE A 226 -4.54 -10.02 8.54
C ILE A 226 -4.18 -11.31 7.80
N ILE A 227 -4.72 -12.46 8.21
CA ILE A 227 -4.44 -13.73 7.53
C ILE A 227 -4.96 -13.73 6.09
N VAL A 228 -6.15 -13.18 5.85
CA VAL A 228 -6.68 -13.01 4.49
C VAL A 228 -5.79 -12.08 3.68
N ALA A 229 -5.39 -10.94 4.24
CA ALA A 229 -4.56 -9.97 3.56
C ALA A 229 -3.23 -10.57 3.11
N LEU A 230 -2.52 -11.29 3.99
CA LEU A 230 -1.25 -11.94 3.65
C LEU A 230 -1.41 -13.03 2.59
N SER A 231 -2.51 -13.79 2.65
CA SER A 231 -2.80 -14.85 1.67
C SER A 231 -3.10 -14.26 0.28
N GLU A 232 -3.90 -13.21 0.23
CA GLU A 232 -4.23 -12.52 -1.02
C GLU A 232 -3.03 -11.77 -1.60
N THR A 233 -2.18 -11.19 -0.75
CA THR A 233 -0.93 -10.57 -1.21
C THR A 233 -0.04 -11.59 -1.92
N ASP A 234 0.16 -12.79 -1.37
CA ASP A 234 0.89 -13.86 -2.07
C ASP A 234 0.26 -14.24 -3.42
N ARG A 235 -1.07 -14.39 -3.46
CA ARG A 235 -1.80 -14.68 -4.70
C ARG A 235 -1.56 -13.59 -5.75
N ILE A 236 -1.71 -12.31 -5.38
CA ILE A 236 -1.57 -11.18 -6.31
C ILE A 236 -0.12 -11.03 -6.75
N MET A 237 0.86 -11.24 -5.86
CA MET A 237 2.29 -11.24 -6.21
C MET A 237 2.59 -12.25 -7.34
N LYS A 238 1.97 -13.43 -7.30
CA LYS A 238 2.10 -14.44 -8.37
C LYS A 238 1.42 -14.01 -9.67
N GLU A 239 0.31 -13.29 -9.61
CA GLU A 239 -0.34 -12.74 -10.81
C GLU A 239 0.50 -11.62 -11.44
N ILE A 240 1.13 -10.76 -10.62
CA ILE A 240 2.04 -9.71 -11.08
C ILE A 240 3.20 -10.32 -11.87
N ASP A 241 3.78 -11.43 -11.39
CA ASP A 241 4.92 -12.08 -12.06
C ASP A 241 4.57 -12.73 -13.41
N LYS A 242 3.28 -12.91 -13.72
CA LYS A 242 2.86 -13.31 -15.07
C LYS A 242 2.94 -12.16 -16.08
N ILE A 243 3.07 -10.93 -15.59
CA ILE A 243 3.17 -9.71 -16.39
C ILE A 243 4.65 -9.33 -16.48
N GLU A 244 5.16 -9.19 -17.69
CA GLU A 244 6.59 -8.94 -17.91
C GLU A 244 6.98 -7.49 -17.60
N ILE A 245 7.42 -7.22 -16.36
CA ILE A 245 7.83 -5.87 -15.92
C ILE A 245 9.16 -5.44 -16.55
N VAL A 246 10.13 -6.36 -16.70
CA VAL A 246 11.47 -6.09 -17.27
C VAL A 246 11.89 -7.17 -18.23
#